data_AF-A0A348VEG2-F1
#
_entry.id   AF-A0A348VEG2-F1
#
_cell.length_a   1.000
_cell.length_b   1.000
_cell.length_c   1.000
_cell.angle_alpha   90.00
_cell.angle_beta   90.00
_cell.angle_gamma   90.00
#
_symmetry.space_group_name_H-M   'P 1'
#
loop_
_entity.id
_entity.type
_entity.pdbx_description
1 polymer ?
#
loop_
_entity_poly.entity_id
_entity_poly.type
_entity_poly.pdbx_seq_one_letter_code
_entity_poly.pdbx_strand_id
1 'polypeptide(L)' 'MADKLKVVAACGVGMGSSLILKMNVEDVFKELNVPATVEHSDIGSLVGSNYDIVVVQTFYADQVKNYGKVVVGVDDFF' A
#
# COMPACT_ATOMS: atom_id res chain seq x y z
N MET A 1 6.61 1.29 -22.85
CA MET A 1 5.63 2.02 -22.02
C MET A 1 5.66 1.29 -20.70
N ALA A 2 6.36 1.79 -19.69
CA ALA A 2 6.51 1.05 -18.43
C ALA A 2 5.19 1.17 -17.67
N ASP A 3 4.44 0.08 -17.60
CA ASP A 3 3.22 -0.02 -16.81
C ASP A 3 3.57 0.36 -15.36
N LYS A 4 3.15 1.56 -14.94
CA LYS A 4 3.39 2.04 -13.57
C LYS A 4 2.56 1.18 -12.62
N LEU A 5 3.23 0.47 -11.71
CA LEU A 5 2.55 -0.29 -10.66
C LEU A 5 1.73 0.67 -9.78
N LYS A 6 0.46 0.34 -9.54
CA LYS A 6 -0.39 1.09 -8.62
C LYS A 6 -0.33 0.46 -7.24
N VAL A 7 0.24 1.20 -6.30
CA VAL A 7 0.44 0.75 -4.92
C VAL A 7 -0.36 1.65 -3.99
N VAL A 8 -1.06 1.05 -3.04
CA VAL A 8 -1.81 1.78 -2.02
C VAL A 8 -1.39 1.34 -0.64
N ALA A 9 -1.08 2.30 0.22
CA ALA A 9 -0.82 2.12 1.64
C ALA A 9 -2.08 2.51 2.42
N ALA A 10 -2.72 1.55 3.09
CA ALA A 10 -3.85 1.84 3.96
C ALA A 10 -3.61 1.47 5.42
N CYS A 11 -3.94 2.39 6.31
CA CYS A 11 -3.82 2.21 7.75
C CYS A 11 -5.14 2.56 8.43
N GLY A 12 -5.59 1.71 9.34
CA GLY A 12 -6.84 1.91 10.09
C GLY A 12 -6.71 2.84 11.31
N VAL A 13 -5.49 3.19 11.74
CA VAL A 13 -5.27 3.71 13.12
C VAL A 13 -4.60 5.09 13.25
N GLY A 14 -4.38 5.86 12.17
CA GLY A 14 -4.00 7.27 12.34
C GLY A 14 -3.18 7.89 11.21
N MET A 15 -3.52 9.13 10.88
CA MET A 15 -2.99 9.90 9.73
C MET A 15 -1.45 10.02 9.64
N GLY A 16 -0.70 9.81 10.72
CA GLY A 16 0.77 9.86 10.72
C GLY A 16 1.46 8.60 10.18
N SER A 17 0.94 7.41 10.52
CA SER A 17 1.54 6.12 10.14
C SER A 17 1.45 5.82 8.64
N SER A 18 0.37 6.23 7.96
CA SER A 18 0.20 6.04 6.52
C SER A 18 1.20 6.82 5.67
N LEU A 19 1.65 7.98 6.17
CA LEU A 19 2.54 8.87 5.41
C LEU A 19 3.99 8.36 5.44
N ILE A 20 4.43 7.86 6.61
CA ILE A 20 5.75 7.22 6.77
C ILE A 20 5.80 5.93 5.94
N LEU A 21 4.74 5.12 5.96
CA LEU A 21 4.67 3.91 5.15
C LEU A 21 4.79 4.22 3.66
N LYS A 22 4.06 5.24 3.18
CA LYS A 22 4.18 5.73 1.81
C LYS A 22 5.62 6.09 1.47
N MET A 23 6.28 6.89 2.29
CA MET A 23 7.67 7.31 2.04
C MET A 23 8.63 6.11 1.95
N ASN A 24 8.54 5.16 2.88
CA ASN A 24 9.37 3.95 2.85
C ASN A 24 9.12 3.11 1.61
N VAL A 25 7.84 2.89 1.26
CA VAL A 25 7.47 2.10 0.08
C VAL A 25 7.96 2.79 -1.21
N GLU A 26 7.82 4.12 -1.31
CA GLU A 26 8.38 4.89 -2.43
C GLU A 26 9.90 4.77 -2.52
N ASP A 27 10.61 4.81 -1.39
CA ASP A 27 12.07 4.67 -1.35
C ASP A 27 12.51 3.29 -1.85
N VAL A 28 11.87 2.23 -1.36
CA VAL A 28 12.12 0.85 -1.81
C VAL A 28 11.89 0.71 -3.32
N PHE A 29 10.81 1.28 -3.86
CA PHE A 29 10.58 1.25 -5.31
C PHE A 29 11.62 2.04 -6.11
N LYS A 30 12.09 3.17 -5.58
CA LYS A 30 13.18 3.95 -6.19
C LYS A 30 14.50 3.18 -6.17
N GLU A 31 14.84 2.54 -5.06
CA GLU A 31 16.03 1.69 -4.93
C GLU A 31 16.00 0.51 -5.90
N LEU A 32 14.84 -0.12 -6.05
CA LEU A 32 14.62 -1.21 -7.00
C LEU A 32 14.55 -0.73 -8.47
N ASN A 33 14.59 0.58 -8.71
CA ASN A 33 14.42 1.21 -10.03
C ASN A 33 13.11 0.83 -10.73
N VAL A 34 12.07 0.53 -9.95
CA VAL A 34 10.77 0.11 -10.44
C VAL A 34 9.83 1.32 -10.51
N PRO A 35 9.22 1.61 -11.66
CA PRO A 35 8.27 2.70 -11.77
C PRO A 35 6.94 2.31 -11.09
N ALA A 36 6.74 2.80 -9.87
CA ALA A 36 5.51 2.62 -9.10
C ALA A 36 4.92 3.98 -8.68
N THR A 37 3.60 4.02 -8.53
CA THR A 37 2.87 5.15 -7.93
C THR A 37 2.32 4.67 -6.60
N VAL A 38 2.77 5.29 -5.51
CA VAL A 38 2.32 4.96 -4.15
C VAL A 38 1.35 6.01 -3.66
N GLU A 39 0.13 5.57 -3.37
CA GLU A 39 -0.93 6.38 -2.77
C GLU A 39 -1.16 5.95 -1.33
N HIS A 40 -1.73 6.82 -0.50
CA HIS A 40 -2.20 6.44 0.82
C HIS A 40 -3.71 6.66 0.91
N SER A 41 -4.42 5.74 1.55
CA SER A 41 -5.87 5.82 1.73
C SER A 41 -6.29 5.13 3.01
N ASP A 42 -7.56 5.24 3.38
CA ASP A 42 -8.15 4.41 4.42
C ASP A 42 -8.61 3.06 3.84
N ILE A 43 -8.79 2.07 4.71
CA ILE A 43 -9.18 0.71 4.32
C ILE A 43 -10.58 0.69 3.70
N GLY A 44 -11.48 1.59 4.12
CA GLY A 44 -12.83 1.70 3.57
C GLY A 44 -12.83 2.20 2.12
N SER A 45 -11.89 3.06 1.75
CA SER A 45 -11.74 3.59 0.39
C SER A 45 -11.12 2.60 -0.60
N LEU A 46 -10.53 1.50 -0.12
CA LEU A 46 -10.00 0.44 -0.99
C LEU A 46 -11.09 -0.34 -1.72
N VAL A 47 -12.32 -0.33 -1.19
CA VAL A 47 -13.44 -1.11 -1.71
C VAL A 47 -13.81 -0.67 -3.12
N GLY A 48 -13.61 -1.55 -4.10
CA GLY A 48 -13.93 -1.31 -5.51
C GLY A 48 -12.80 -0.66 -6.33
N SER A 49 -11.66 -0.37 -5.72
CA SER A 49 -10.47 0.10 -6.43
C SER A 49 -9.58 -1.08 -6.85
N ASN A 50 -8.96 -1.01 -8.03
CA ASN A 50 -8.12 -2.08 -8.57
C ASN A 50 -6.64 -1.68 -8.48
N TYR A 51 -6.00 -2.01 -7.36
CA TYR A 51 -4.57 -1.79 -7.14
C TYR A 51 -3.76 -3.07 -7.41
N ASP A 52 -2.51 -2.92 -7.88
CA ASP A 52 -1.62 -4.07 -8.07
C ASP A 52 -1.08 -4.55 -6.72
N ILE A 53 -0.72 -3.61 -5.84
CA ILE A 53 -0.14 -3.89 -4.53
C ILE A 53 -0.91 -3.10 -3.48
N VAL A 54 -1.38 -3.79 -2.45
CA VAL A 54 -2.07 -3.21 -1.30
C VAL A 54 -1.23 -3.46 -0.06
N VAL A 55 -0.75 -2.40 0.57
CA VAL A 55 0.04 -2.45 1.80
C VAL A 55 -0.86 -2.04 2.95
N VAL A 56 -1.07 -2.94 3.91
CA VAL A 56 -1.92 -2.70 5.09
C VAL A 56 -1.30 -3.30 6.33
N GLN A 57 -1.83 -2.98 7.51
CA GLN A 57 -1.45 -3.76 8.68
C GLN A 57 -1.83 -5.23 8.53
N THR A 58 -0.99 -6.11 9.04
CA THR A 58 -1.24 -7.57 9.04
C THR A 58 -2.64 -7.93 9.55
N PHE A 59 -3.17 -7.16 10.52
CA PHE A 59 -4.53 -7.34 11.03
C PHE A 59 -5.64 -7.15 9.98
N TYR A 60 -5.44 -6.25 9.02
CA TYR A 60 -6.39 -5.96 7.93
C TYR A 60 -6.07 -6.69 6.62
N ALA A 61 -4.91 -7.35 6.52
CA ALA A 61 -4.49 -8.07 5.32
C ALA A 61 -5.53 -9.10 4.86
N ASP A 62 -6.20 -9.75 5.80
CA ASP A 62 -7.24 -10.74 5.47
C ASP A 62 -8.53 -10.10 4.93
N GLN A 63 -8.85 -8.87 5.36
CA GLN A 63 -10.00 -8.12 4.83
C GLN A 63 -9.72 -7.57 3.43
N VAL A 64 -8.47 -7.21 3.14
CA VAL A 64 -8.11 -6.57 1.87
C VAL A 64 -7.51 -7.52 0.83
N LYS A 65 -7.40 -8.81 1.17
CA LYS A 65 -6.90 -9.89 0.29
C LYS A 65 -7.57 -9.91 -1.09
N ASN A 66 -8.80 -9.42 -1.17
CA ASN A 66 -9.59 -9.38 -2.39
C ASN A 66 -9.61 -8.01 -3.10
N TYR A 67 -8.94 -6.99 -2.57
CA TYR A 67 -8.88 -5.63 -3.15
C TYR A 67 -7.60 -5.37 -3.97
N GLY A 68 -6.64 -6.30 -3.96
CA GLY A 68 -5.41 -6.17 -4.74
C GLY A 68 -4.90 -7.50 -5.26
N LYS A 69 -4.05 -7.45 -6.29
CA LYS A 69 -3.35 -8.65 -6.80
C LYS A 69 -2.37 -9.20 -5.77
N VAL A 70 -1.66 -8.31 -5.08
CA VAL A 70 -0.70 -8.63 -4.03
C VAL A 70 -1.07 -7.83 -2.80
N VAL A 71 -1.21 -8.52 -1.66
CA VAL A 71 -1.44 -7.87 -0.37
C VAL A 71 -0.22 -8.09 0.52
N VAL A 72 0.33 -7.00 1.02
CA VAL A 72 1.50 -6.97 1.91
C VAL A 72 1.01 -6.53 3.28
N GLY A 73 1.10 -7.46 4.25
CA GLY A 73 0.86 -7.18 5.65
C GLY A 73 2.10 -6.61 6.31
N VAL A 74 1.95 -5.48 7.00
CA VAL A 74 3.01 -4.80 7.76
C VAL A 74 2.64 -4.85 9.23
N ASP A 75 3.54 -5.32 10.08
CA ASP A 75 3.33 -5.35 11.55
C ASP A 75 3.88 -4.06 12.20
N ASP A 76 5.02 -3.58 11.70
CA ASP A 76 5.73 -2.39 12.18
C ASP A 76 5.91 -1.35 11.06
N PHE A 77 5.63 -0.08 11.37
CA PHE A 77 5.80 1.06 10.47
C PHE A 77 7.19 1.73 10.59
N PHE A 78 8.07 1.15 11.39
CA PHE A 78 9.38 1.66 11.80
C PHE A 78 10.50 0.71 11.40
#